data_AF-A0A2G3E3V6-F1
#
_entry.id   AF-A0A2G3E3V6-F1
#
_cell.length_a   1.000
_cell.length_b   1.000
_cell.length_c   1.000
_cell.angle_alpha   90.00
_cell.angle_beta   90.00
_cell.angle_gamma   90.00
#
_symmetry.space_group_name_H-M   'P 1'
#
loop_
_entity.id
_entity.type
_entity.pdbx_description
1 polymer ?
#
loop_
_entity_poly.entity_id
_entity_poly.type
_entity_poly.pdbx_seq_one_letter_code
_entity_poly.pdbx_strand_id
1 'polypeptide(L)' 'VLEEVAKMARNTELINPDVRPAPDNIKEKHFYRKHGASAYYGQSPL' A
#
# COMPACT_ATOMS: atom_id res chain seq x y z
N VAL A 1 -0.91 -9.38 -6.22
CA VAL A 1 -0.22 -8.26 -5.53
C VAL A 1 0.55 -8.75 -4.31
N LEU A 2 -0.05 -9.56 -3.42
CA LEU A 2 0.61 -10.02 -2.19
C LEU A 2 1.99 -10.68 -2.39
N GLU A 3 2.07 -11.68 -3.29
CA GLU A 3 3.34 -12.37 -3.58
C GLU A 3 4.44 -11.42 -4.08
N GLU A 4 4.10 -10.53 -5.01
CA GLU A 4 5.03 -9.54 -5.56
C GLU A 4 5.53 -8.58 -4.48
N VAL A 5 4.65 -8.08 -3.60
CA VAL A 5 5.07 -7.18 -2.51
C VAL A 5 5.89 -7.90 -1.44
N ALA A 6 5.63 -9.19 -1.18
CA ALA A 6 6.44 -10.00 -0.27
C ALA A 6 7.87 -10.21 -0.82
N LYS A 7 8.00 -10.52 -2.12
CA LYS A 7 9.30 -10.63 -2.79
C LYS A 7 10.09 -9.31 -2.76
N MET A 8 9.42 -8.19 -3.04
CA MET A 8 10.05 -6.87 -2.96
C MET A 8 10.46 -6.49 -1.53
N ALA A 9 9.63 -6.78 -0.53
CA ALA A 9 9.95 -6.52 0.88
C ALA A 9 11.20 -7.31 1.32
N ARG A 10 11.26 -8.61 1.02
CA ARG A 10 12.43 -9.45 1.29
C ARG A 10 13.71 -8.88 0.67
N ASN A 11 13.67 -8.50 -0.60
CA ASN A 11 14.84 -7.92 -1.27
C ASN A 11 15.25 -6.57 -0.64
N THR A 12 14.28 -5.76 -0.22
CA THR A 12 14.53 -4.47 0.42
C THR A 12 15.28 -4.64 1.75
N GLU A 13 14.85 -5.57 2.58
CA GLU A 13 15.51 -5.90 3.86
C GLU A 13 16.92 -6.47 3.65
N LEU A 14 17.13 -7.27 2.60
CA LEU A 14 18.46 -7.79 2.25
C LEU A 14 19.43 -6.68 1.80
N ILE A 15 18.92 -5.67 1.08
CA ILE A 15 19.74 -4.56 0.58
C ILE A 15 20.06 -3.56 1.70
N ASN A 16 19.09 -3.29 2.58
CA ASN A 16 19.24 -2.36 3.69
C ASN A 16 18.64 -2.96 4.97
N PRO A 17 19.46 -3.54 5.86
CA PRO A 17 19.01 -4.11 7.13
C PRO A 17 18.34 -3.09 8.07
N ASP A 18 18.66 -1.79 7.93
CA ASP A 18 18.12 -0.71 8.76
C ASP A 18 16.88 -0.03 8.12
N VAL A 19 16.28 -0.65 7.10
CA VAL A 19 15.09 -0.11 6.46
C VAL A 19 13.94 0.01 7.46
N ARG A 20 13.20 1.12 7.35
CA ARG A 20 12.03 1.40 8.20
C ARG A 20 10.75 1.35 7.39
N PRO A 21 9.60 1.06 8.02
CA PRO A 21 8.31 1.09 7.34
C PRO A 21 8.05 2.43 6.64
N ALA A 22 7.30 2.37 5.54
CA ALA A 22 6.85 3.58 4.86
C ALA A 22 5.93 4.41 5.79
N PRO A 23 6.00 5.75 5.73
CA PRO A 23 5.12 6.63 6.48
C PRO A 23 3.63 6.31 6.30
N ASP A 24 2.85 6.38 7.38
CA ASP A 24 1.42 6.02 7.36
C ASP A 24 0.59 6.93 6.46
N ASN A 25 0.91 8.23 6.40
CA ASN A 25 0.21 9.19 5.53
C ASN A 25 0.26 8.79 4.04
N ILE A 26 1.35 8.15 3.59
CA ILE A 26 1.48 7.67 2.20
C ILE A 26 0.64 6.40 2.00
N LYS A 27 0.65 5.49 2.98
CA LYS A 27 -0.17 4.26 2.94
C LYS A 27 -1.65 4.58 2.87
N GLU A 28 -2.11 5.45 3.76
CA GLU A 28 -3.50 5.90 3.86
C GLU A 28 -3.93 6.61 2.56
N LYS A 29 -3.11 7.56 2.08
CA LYS A 29 -3.37 8.24 0.80
C LYS A 29 -3.52 7.24 -0.36
N HIS A 30 -2.65 6.23 -0.44
CA HIS A 30 -2.72 5.22 -1.50
C HIS A 30 -4.00 4.38 -1.41
N PHE A 31 -4.37 3.96 -0.19
CA PHE A 31 -5.57 3.15 0.06
C PHE A 31 -6.85 3.93 -0.25
N TYR A 32 -7.01 5.13 0.33
CA TYR A 32 -8.22 5.93 0.16
C TYR A 32 -8.41 6.47 -1.25
N ARG A 33 -7.35 6.63 -2.05
CA ARG A 33 -7.48 6.94 -3.48
C ARG A 33 -8.33 5.91 -4.24
N LYS A 34 -8.30 4.63 -3.82
CA LYS A 34 -9.03 3.53 -4.48
C LYS A 34 -10.26 3.06 -3.72
N HIS A 35 -10.31 3.28 -2.41
CA HIS A 35 -11.33 2.72 -1.52
C HIS A 35 -12.04 3.77 -0.64
N GLY A 36 -11.72 5.06 -0.79
CA GLY A 36 -12.43 6.13 -0.11
C GLY A 36 -13.83 6.36 -0.69
N ALA A 37 -14.66 7.12 0.04
CA ALA A 37 -16.03 7.44 -0.36
C ALA A 37 -16.16 8.17 -1.72
N SER A 38 -15.06 8.72 -2.25
CA SER A 38 -15.00 9.35 -3.57
C SER A 38 -14.20 8.54 -4.60
N ALA A 39 -13.90 7.26 -4.33
CA ALA A 39 -13.13 6.44 -5.25
C ALA A 39 -13.96 6.02 -6.47
N TYR A 40 -13.33 6.11 -7.65
CA TYR A 40 -13.94 5.95 -8.98
C TYR A 40 -14.56 4.56 -9.26
N TYR A 41 -14.30 3.56 -8.42
CA TYR A 41 -14.95 2.25 -8.47
C TYR A 41 -15.43 1.86 -7.07
N GLY A 42 -16.75 1.78 -6.85
CA GLY A 42 -17.30 0.96 -5.76
C GLY A 42 -18.28 1.55 -4.75
N GLN A 43 -18.98 2.65 -5.02
CA GLN A 43 -20.18 2.97 -4.23
C GLN A 43 -21.40 3.13 -5.13
N SER A 44 -21.99 2.00 -5.53
CA SER A 44 -23.42 1.96 -5.82
C SER A 44 -24.16 2.08 -4.48
N PRO A 45 -24.99 3.11 -4.26
CA PRO A 45 -25.83 3.15 -3.08
C PRO A 45 -26.93 2.11 -3.23
N LEU A 46 -27.06 1.24 -2.24
CA LEU A 46 -28.36 0.71 -1.84
C LEU A 46 -28.99 1.71 -0.88
#